data_AF-C1BBW2-F1
#
_entry.id   AF-C1BBW2-F1
#
_cell.length_a   1.000
_cell.length_b   1.000
_cell.length_c   1.000
_cell.angle_alpha   90.00
_cell.angle_beta   90.00
_cell.angle_gamma   90.00
#
_symmetry.space_group_name_H-M   'P 1'
#
loop_
_entity.id
_entity.type
_entity.pdbx_description
1 polymer ?
#
loop_
_entity_poly.entity_id
_entity_poly.type
_entity_poly.pdbx_seq_one_letter_code
_entity_poly.pdbx_strand_id
1 'polypeptide(L)'
;MLLPPVEPGQYRAVRYTERLDECDAVSSVGSKGDSYDNAMAEAFNSLFKAECIRNPVMRPHGGWRGLGDVEWAVAEYIDWFNHRRLHGEIDHVPPAEYETAYWSNHTAADYRETPVLAEAGTR
;
A
#
# COMPACT_ATOMS: atom_id res chain seq x y z
N MET A 1 17.24 1.55 20.87
CA MET A 1 16.45 0.30 20.87
C MET A 1 15.29 0.55 19.92
N LEU A 2 15.26 -0.09 18.75
CA LEU A 2 14.16 0.06 17.78
C LEU A 2 12.94 -0.70 18.31
N LEU A 3 11.78 -0.07 18.28
CA LEU A 3 10.51 -0.70 18.65
C LEU A 3 10.24 -1.93 17.76
N PRO A 4 9.60 -2.98 18.30
CA PRO A 4 9.24 -4.17 17.53
C PRO A 4 8.33 -3.81 16.33
N PRO A 5 8.37 -4.60 15.24
CA PRO A 5 7.52 -4.37 14.08
C PRO A 5 6.04 -4.48 14.49
N VAL A 6 5.21 -3.67 13.84
CA VAL A 6 3.75 -3.58 13.96
C VAL A 6 3.11 -4.85 14.54
N GLU A 7 2.50 -4.72 15.71
CA GLU A 7 1.70 -5.78 16.35
C GLU A 7 0.67 -6.32 15.34
N PRO A 8 0.70 -7.62 14.99
CA PRO A 8 -0.24 -8.22 14.03
C PRO A 8 -1.72 -8.13 14.47
N GLY A 9 -2.00 -7.63 15.68
CA GLY A 9 -3.34 -7.32 16.17
C GLY A 9 -3.98 -6.05 15.59
N GLN A 10 -3.24 -5.14 14.96
CA GLN A 10 -3.84 -3.89 14.45
C GLN A 10 -4.81 -4.14 13.27
N TYR A 11 -4.45 -5.02 12.34
CA TYR A 11 -5.29 -5.39 11.19
C TYR A 11 -6.44 -6.34 11.56
N ARG A 12 -6.56 -6.73 12.84
CA ARG A 12 -7.66 -7.54 13.39
C ARG A 12 -8.37 -6.82 14.55
N ALA A 13 -8.01 -5.57 14.82
CA ALA A 13 -8.63 -4.81 15.89
C ALA A 13 -10.08 -4.49 15.52
N VAL A 14 -10.97 -4.47 16.51
CA VAL A 14 -12.39 -4.11 16.32
C VAL A 14 -12.53 -2.75 15.61
N ARG A 15 -11.68 -1.78 15.98
CA ARG A 15 -11.65 -0.46 15.33
C ARG A 15 -11.33 -0.52 13.83
N TYR A 16 -10.59 -1.53 13.38
CA TYR A 16 -10.28 -1.70 11.96
C TYR A 16 -11.51 -2.23 11.20
N THR A 17 -12.21 -3.23 11.75
CA THR A 17 -13.44 -3.75 11.14
C THR A 17 -14.59 -2.74 11.14
N GLU A 18 -14.71 -1.93 12.20
CA GLU A 18 -15.70 -0.83 12.25
C GLU A 18 -15.44 0.21 11.16
N ARG A 19 -14.17 0.57 10.93
CA ARG A 19 -13.81 1.55 9.89
C ARG A 19 -13.99 1.02 8.47
N LEU A 20 -13.85 -0.28 8.28
CA LEU A 20 -14.14 -0.91 6.99
C LEU A 20 -15.64 -0.87 6.68
N ASP A 21 -16.48 -1.16 7.68
CA ASP A 21 -17.94 -1.07 7.57
C ASP A 21 -18.39 0.36 7.28
N GLU A 22 -17.84 1.37 7.97
CA GLU A 22 -18.09 2.79 7.69
C GLU A 22 -17.73 3.22 6.26
N CYS A 23 -16.74 2.56 5.65
CA CYS A 23 -16.27 2.87 4.29
C CYS A 23 -16.91 1.98 3.21
N ASP A 24 -17.85 1.11 3.59
CA ASP A 24 -18.42 0.07 2.72
C ASP A 24 -17.32 -0.79 2.03
N ALA A 25 -16.27 -1.08 2.80
CA ALA A 25 -15.07 -1.76 2.32
C ALA A 25 -15.01 -3.19 2.87
N VAL A 26 -14.81 -4.16 1.99
CA VAL A 26 -14.64 -5.57 2.37
C VAL A 26 -13.19 -5.84 2.76
N SER A 27 -12.98 -6.43 3.95
CA SER A 27 -11.64 -6.90 4.33
C SER A 27 -11.23 -8.11 3.46
N SER A 28 -10.29 -7.91 2.54
CA SER A 28 -9.59 -9.04 1.89
C SER A 28 -8.46 -9.51 2.80
N VAL A 29 -8.78 -10.35 3.78
CA VAL A 29 -7.76 -11.10 4.53
C VAL A 29 -7.72 -12.49 3.91
N GLY A 30 -6.82 -12.68 2.95
CA GLY A 30 -6.71 -13.92 2.18
C GLY A 30 -6.62 -15.17 3.07
N SER A 31 -7.14 -16.29 2.57
CA SER A 31 -6.94 -17.59 3.21
C SER A 31 -5.44 -17.95 3.25
N LYS A 32 -5.02 -18.79 4.19
CA LYS A 32 -3.61 -19.15 4.35
C LYS A 32 -3.08 -19.79 3.06
N GLY A 33 -2.18 -19.10 2.34
CA GLY A 33 -1.60 -19.57 1.08
C GLY A 33 -2.10 -18.86 -0.18
N ASP A 34 -3.05 -17.92 -0.05
CA ASP A 34 -3.43 -17.00 -1.14
C ASP A 34 -2.76 -15.64 -0.89
N SER A 35 -1.61 -15.41 -1.52
CA SER A 35 -0.69 -14.32 -1.18
C SER A 35 -0.36 -13.40 -2.36
N TYR A 36 -1.16 -13.40 -3.41
CA TYR A 36 -0.84 -12.64 -4.62
C TYR A 36 -0.82 -11.13 -4.36
N ASP A 37 -1.78 -10.63 -3.59
CA ASP A 37 -1.83 -9.25 -3.11
C ASP A 37 -0.64 -8.92 -2.20
N ASN A 38 -0.33 -9.81 -1.25
CA ASN A 38 0.80 -9.65 -0.34
C ASN A 38 2.15 -9.64 -1.07
N ALA A 39 2.34 -10.51 -2.06
CA ALA A 39 3.57 -10.57 -2.84
C ALA A 39 3.82 -9.27 -3.62
N MET A 40 2.77 -8.67 -4.20
CA MET A 40 2.87 -7.38 -4.87
C MET A 40 3.20 -6.25 -3.89
N ALA A 41 2.53 -6.22 -2.73
CA ALA A 41 2.80 -5.24 -1.69
C ALA A 41 4.24 -5.38 -1.12
N GLU A 42 4.73 -6.62 -0.95
CA GLU A 42 6.08 -6.90 -0.50
C GLU A 42 7.14 -6.48 -1.52
N ALA A 43 6.88 -6.71 -2.82
CA ALA A 43 7.76 -6.28 -3.89
C ALA A 43 7.90 -4.75 -3.90
N PHE A 44 6.77 -4.03 -3.84
CA PHE A 44 6.77 -2.57 -3.74
C PHE A 44 7.51 -2.08 -2.49
N ASN A 45 7.22 -2.65 -1.32
CA ASN A 45 7.86 -2.26 -0.07
C ASN A 45 9.38 -2.52 -0.07
N SER A 46 9.82 -3.59 -0.72
CA SER A 46 11.23 -3.90 -0.87
C SER A 46 11.94 -2.86 -1.74
N LEU A 47 11.32 -2.50 -2.87
CA LEU A 47 11.79 -1.47 -3.79
C LEU A 47 11.86 -0.09 -3.12
N PHE A 48 10.77 0.33 -2.49
CA PHE A 48 10.67 1.57 -1.73
C PHE A 48 11.78 1.68 -0.68
N LYS A 49 12.01 0.63 0.12
CA LYS A 49 13.08 0.64 1.13
C LYS A 49 14.47 0.69 0.51
N ALA A 50 14.67 0.13 -0.68
CA ALA A 50 15.96 0.18 -1.37
C ALA A 50 16.23 1.57 -1.95
N GLU A 51 15.25 2.13 -2.66
CA GLU A 51 15.42 3.36 -3.45
C GLU A 51 15.21 4.66 -2.67
N CYS A 52 14.29 4.69 -1.71
CA CYS A 52 14.03 5.89 -0.90
C CYS A 52 14.84 5.85 0.40
N ILE A 53 14.70 4.77 1.18
CA ILE A 53 15.21 4.73 2.57
C ILE A 53 16.71 4.45 2.65
N ARG A 54 17.22 3.54 1.83
CA ARG A 54 18.61 3.05 1.89
C ARG A 54 19.53 3.65 0.84
N ASN A 55 18.98 4.25 -0.22
CA ASN A 55 19.76 4.81 -1.31
C ASN A 55 20.59 6.02 -0.82
N PRO A 56 21.93 5.99 -0.92
CA PRO A 56 22.78 7.10 -0.49
C PRO A 56 22.56 8.41 -1.26
N VAL A 57 21.96 8.35 -2.45
CA VAL A 57 21.66 9.54 -3.26
C VAL A 57 20.42 10.26 -2.74
N MET A 58 19.39 9.52 -2.33
CA MET A 58 18.14 10.08 -1.80
C MET A 58 18.24 10.36 -0.29
N ARG A 59 19.05 9.58 0.43
CA ARG A 59 19.22 9.70 1.87
C ARG A 59 20.10 10.92 2.21
N PRO A 60 19.68 11.80 3.14
CA PRO A 60 20.49 12.93 3.56
C PRO A 60 21.88 12.54 4.05
N HIS A 61 22.89 13.39 3.81
CA HIS A 61 24.21 13.22 4.40
C HIS A 61 24.12 13.21 5.93
N GLY A 62 24.61 12.15 6.57
CA GLY A 62 24.44 11.91 8.01
C GLY A 62 23.19 11.12 8.39
N GLY A 63 22.29 10.85 7.45
CA GLY A 63 21.07 10.06 7.63
C GLY A 63 19.83 10.86 8.01
N TRP A 64 18.75 10.13 8.30
CA TRP A 64 17.48 10.69 8.75
C TRP A 64 17.64 11.27 10.16
N ARG A 65 17.34 12.57 10.36
CA ARG A 65 17.48 13.20 11.67
C ARG A 65 16.23 13.03 12.55
N GLY A 66 15.10 12.73 11.92
CA GLY A 66 13.83 12.48 12.59
C GLY A 66 12.74 12.03 11.62
N LEU A 67 11.54 11.81 12.16
CA LEU A 67 10.39 11.33 11.40
C LEU A 67 9.99 12.29 10.26
N GLY A 68 10.01 13.60 10.49
CA GLY A 68 9.63 14.58 9.49
C GLY A 68 10.50 14.58 8.23
N ASP A 69 11.80 14.29 8.36
CA ASP A 69 12.69 14.13 7.18
C ASP A 69 12.25 12.90 6.35
N VAL A 70 11.81 11.83 7.01
CA VAL A 70 11.33 10.61 6.35
C VAL A 70 9.98 10.85 5.71
N GLU A 71 9.04 11.52 6.40
CA GLU A 71 7.71 11.84 5.86
C GLU A 71 7.80 12.64 4.56
N TRP A 72 8.67 13.65 4.52
CA TRP A 72 8.92 14.41 3.30
C TRP A 72 9.52 13.56 2.19
N ALA A 73 10.56 12.77 2.47
CA ALA A 73 11.16 11.90 1.47
C ALA A 73 10.19 10.84 0.93
N VAL A 74 9.28 10.35 1.78
CA VAL A 74 8.21 9.43 1.36
C VAL A 74 7.23 10.13 0.44
N ALA A 75 6.77 11.33 0.79
CA ALA A 75 5.85 12.09 -0.06
C ALA A 75 6.45 12.36 -1.44
N GLU A 76 7.71 12.82 -1.50
CA GLU A 76 8.42 13.06 -2.76
C GLU A 76 8.64 11.78 -3.56
N TYR A 77 8.99 10.67 -2.89
CA TYR A 77 9.17 9.39 -3.55
C TYR A 77 7.86 8.87 -4.16
N ILE A 78 6.75 8.94 -3.44
CA ILE A 78 5.45 8.47 -3.93
C ILE A 78 4.96 9.32 -5.10
N ASP A 79 5.11 10.65 -5.01
CA ASP A 79 4.79 11.55 -6.12
C ASP A 79 5.63 11.22 -7.38
N TRP A 80 6.94 11.01 -7.21
CA TRP A 80 7.80 10.60 -8.32
C TRP A 80 7.42 9.23 -8.87
N PHE A 81 7.16 8.25 -8.01
CA PHE A 81 6.81 6.89 -8.40
C PHE A 81 5.53 6.87 -9.25
N ASN A 82 4.50 7.60 -8.84
CA ASN A 82 3.20 7.57 -9.52
C ASN A 82 3.15 8.45 -10.78
N HIS A 83 3.85 9.58 -10.79
CA HIS A 83 3.69 10.58 -11.85
C HIS A 83 4.88 10.70 -12.80
N ARG A 84 6.04 10.10 -12.49
CA ARG A 84 7.27 10.29 -13.29
C ARG A 84 8.04 9.02 -13.57
N ARG A 85 7.94 7.99 -12.72
CA ARG A 85 8.66 6.73 -12.93
C ARG A 85 8.02 5.94 -14.08
N LEU A 86 8.85 5.53 -15.03
CA LEU A 86 8.42 4.64 -16.12
C LEU A 86 8.57 3.18 -15.68
N HIS A 87 7.59 2.35 -16.02
CA HIS A 87 7.55 0.94 -15.66
C HIS A 87 7.42 0.07 -16.91
N GLY A 88 8.36 -0.86 -17.09
CA GLY A 88 8.42 -1.70 -18.29
C GLY A 88 7.22 -2.63 -18.44
N GLU A 89 6.65 -3.08 -17.33
CA GLU A 89 5.48 -3.96 -17.26
C GLU A 89 4.16 -3.29 -17.67
N ILE A 90 4.13 -1.95 -17.70
CA ILE A 90 2.97 -1.15 -18.11
C ILE A 90 3.34 -0.21 -19.26
N ASP A 91 4.00 -0.75 -20.29
CA ASP A 91 4.32 -0.04 -21.54
C ASP A 91 5.18 1.23 -21.37
N HIS A 92 6.00 1.28 -20.31
CA HIS A 92 6.88 2.41 -20.01
C HIS A 92 6.15 3.73 -19.80
N VAL A 93 4.95 3.71 -19.20
CA VAL A 93 4.26 4.93 -18.73
C VAL A 93 4.26 5.04 -17.20
N PRO A 94 4.03 6.23 -16.63
CA PRO A 94 3.78 6.39 -15.21
C PRO A 94 2.52 5.66 -14.74
N PRO A 95 2.49 5.14 -13.50
CA PRO A 95 1.32 4.46 -12.95
C PRO A 95 0.03 5.29 -13.01
N ALA A 96 0.11 6.60 -12.75
CA ALA A 96 -1.04 7.49 -12.81
C ALA A 96 -1.62 7.63 -14.24
N GLU A 97 -0.75 7.64 -15.26
CA GLU A 97 -1.18 7.67 -16.66
C GLU A 97 -1.82 6.35 -17.05
N TYR A 98 -1.21 5.23 -16.65
CA TYR A 98 -1.76 3.90 -16.88
C TYR A 98 -3.14 3.74 -16.23
N GLU A 99 -3.30 4.14 -14.97
CA GLU A 99 -4.58 4.10 -14.27
C GLU A 99 -5.64 4.99 -14.94
N THR A 100 -5.27 6.21 -15.33
CA THR A 100 -6.17 7.12 -16.05
C THR A 100 -6.64 6.51 -17.37
N ALA A 101 -5.74 5.90 -18.14
CA ALA A 101 -6.07 5.23 -19.39
C ALA A 101 -6.93 3.98 -19.16
N TYR A 102 -6.66 3.22 -18.09
CA TYR A 102 -7.44 2.04 -17.73
C TYR A 102 -8.91 2.42 -17.44
N TRP A 103 -9.15 3.38 -16.55
CA TRP A 103 -10.50 3.81 -16.18
C TRP A 103 -11.23 4.56 -17.28
N SER A 104 -10.51 5.24 -18.19
CA SER A 104 -11.13 5.85 -19.37
C SER A 104 -11.74 4.80 -20.32
N ASN A 105 -11.22 3.56 -20.29
CA ASN A 105 -11.65 2.47 -21.17
C ASN A 105 -12.47 1.39 -20.46
N HIS A 106 -12.57 1.44 -19.13
CA HIS A 106 -13.34 0.50 -18.31
C HIS A 106 -14.43 1.24 -17.54
N THR A 107 -15.69 0.88 -17.76
CA THR A 107 -16.76 1.28 -16.85
C THR A 107 -16.52 0.58 -15.51
N ALA A 108 -16.51 1.33 -14.40
CA ALA A 108 -16.39 0.75 -13.08
C ALA A 108 -17.47 -0.33 -12.90
N ALA A 109 -17.02 -1.58 -12.76
CA ALA A 109 -17.92 -2.65 -12.37
C ALA A 109 -18.30 -2.40 -10.92
N ASP A 110 -19.59 -2.26 -10.65
CA ASP A 110 -20.12 -2.23 -9.30
C ASP A 110 -19.64 -3.50 -8.60
N TYR A 111 -18.89 -3.36 -7.50
CA TYR A 111 -18.49 -4.53 -6.73
C TYR A 111 -19.78 -5.23 -6.32
N ARG A 112 -19.95 -6.50 -6.69
CA ARG A 112 -21.10 -7.27 -6.19
C ARG A 112 -21.03 -7.23 -4.67
N GLU A 113 -22.00 -6.58 -4.03
CA GLU A 113 -22.29 -6.71 -2.61
C GLU A 113 -22.36 -8.21 -2.30
N THR A 114 -21.23 -8.78 -1.91
CA THR A 114 -21.17 -10.11 -1.36
C THR A 114 -21.10 -9.84 0.13
N PRO A 115 -22.24 -9.88 0.85
CA PRO A 115 -22.24 -9.57 2.26
C PRO A 115 -21.26 -10.53 2.94
N VAL A 116 -20.18 -9.95 3.47
CA VAL A 116 -19.24 -10.69 4.30
C VAL A 116 -20.03 -11.05 5.54
N LEU A 117 -20.23 -12.34 5.80
CA LEU A 117 -20.77 -12.79 7.07
C LEU A 117 -19.74 -12.43 8.15
N ALA A 118 -19.87 -11.23 8.71
CA ALA A 118 -19.22 -10.84 9.93
C ALA A 118 -19.86 -11.66 11.06
N GLU A 119 -19.49 -12.92 11.18
CA GLU A 119 -19.61 -13.60 12.46
C GLU A 119 -18.64 -12.89 13.40
N ALA A 120 -19.17 -11.88 14.10
CA ALA A 120 -18.53 -11.23 15.21
C ALA A 120 -18.17 -12.32 16.23
N GLY A 121 -16.91 -12.78 16.17
CA GLY A 121 -16.35 -13.78 17.05
C GLY A 121 -16.38 -13.28 18.48
N THR A 122 -17.45 -13.59 19.19
CA THR A 122 -17.52 -13.47 20.64
C THR A 122 -16.82 -14.68 21.23
N ARG A 123 -15.53 -14.56 21.58
CA ARG A 123 -14.89 -15.26 22.71
C ARG A 123 -13.69 -14.48 23.22
#